data_AF-A0A3N0EX59-F1
#
_entry.id   AF-A0A3N0EX59-F1
#
_cell.length_a   1.000
_cell.length_b   1.000
_cell.length_c   1.000
_cell.angle_alpha   90.00
_cell.angle_beta   90.00
_cell.angle_gamma   90.00
#
_symmetry.space_group_name_H-M   'P 1'
#
loop_
_entity.id
_entity.type
_entity.pdbx_description
1 polymer ?
#
loop_
_entity_poly.entity_id
_entity_poly.type
_entity_poly.pdbx_seq_one_letter_code
_entity_poly.pdbx_strand_id
1 'polypeptide(L)' 'MKSEFLNKNTMINNYLEIIKHEMLVESLETIDRNFIKEIVLRAGGKVSDIDIILKHPSVKEINEDLFYINK' A
#
# COMPACT_ATOMS: atom_id res chain seq x y z
N MET A 1 -15.03 -14.78 -12.75
CA MET A 1 -14.29 -13.64 -13.36
C MET A 1 -14.64 -12.28 -12.77
N LYS A 2 -15.90 -11.84 -12.60
CA LYS A 2 -16.19 -10.53 -11.94
C LYS A 2 -15.90 -10.49 -10.43
N SER A 3 -16.04 -11.61 -9.69
CA SER A 3 -15.83 -11.65 -8.24
C SER A 3 -14.37 -11.57 -7.80
N GLU A 4 -13.45 -12.13 -8.59
CA GLU A 4 -12.01 -12.14 -8.27
C GLU A 4 -11.37 -10.76 -8.37
N PHE A 5 -11.82 -9.94 -9.33
CA PHE A 5 -11.37 -8.55 -9.47
C PHE A 5 -11.85 -7.65 -8.33
N LEU A 6 -13.10 -7.84 -7.88
CA LEU A 6 -13.66 -7.07 -6.76
C LEU A 6 -12.90 -7.36 -5.46
N ASN A 7 -12.56 -8.63 -5.21
CA ASN A 7 -11.85 -9.05 -4.01
C ASN A 7 -10.40 -8.50 -3.95
N LYS A 8 -9.72 -8.43 -5.11
CA LYS A 8 -8.38 -7.85 -5.18
C LYS A 8 -8.38 -6.35 -4.86
N ASN A 9 -9.31 -5.57 -5.41
CA ASN A 9 -9.39 -4.14 -5.10
C ASN A 9 -9.71 -3.89 -3.62
N THR A 10 -10.58 -4.70 -3.00
CA THR A 10 -10.86 -4.61 -1.56
C THR A 10 -9.61 -4.89 -0.72
N MET A 11 -8.80 -5.89 -1.09
CA MET A 11 -7.55 -6.19 -0.37
C MET A 11 -6.51 -5.07 -0.50
N ILE A 12 -6.34 -4.48 -1.69
CA ILE A 12 -5.42 -3.35 -1.89
C ILE A 12 -5.85 -2.14 -1.05
N ASN A 13 -7.14 -1.82 -1.03
CA ASN A 13 -7.66 -0.74 -0.19
C ASN A 13 -7.40 -1.01 1.29
N ASN A 14 -7.58 -2.25 1.76
CA ASN A 14 -7.25 -2.61 3.14
C ASN A 14 -5.77 -2.38 3.47
N TYR A 15 -4.86 -2.77 2.57
CA TYR A 15 -3.43 -2.48 2.78
C TYR A 15 -3.16 -0.98 2.83
N LEU A 16 -3.76 -0.19 1.94
CA LEU A 16 -3.60 1.27 1.94
C LEU A 16 -4.10 1.90 3.24
N GLU A 17 -5.22 1.45 3.78
CA GLU A 17 -5.74 1.96 5.06
C GLU A 17 -4.82 1.60 6.24
N ILE A 18 -4.25 0.39 6.26
CA ILE A 18 -3.25 0.01 7.27
C ILE A 18 -2.00 0.88 7.14
N ILE A 19 -1.50 1.08 5.91
CA ILE A 19 -0.32 1.91 5.64
C ILE A 19 -0.58 3.35 6.08
N LYS A 20 -1.74 3.94 5.75
CA LYS A 20 -2.12 5.28 6.21
C LYS A 20 -2.16 5.37 7.73
N HIS A 21 -2.71 4.36 8.40
CA HIS A 21 -2.78 4.35 9.86
C HIS A 21 -1.37 4.31 10.49
N GLU A 22 -0.48 3.44 10.00
CA GLU A 22 0.90 3.35 10.49
C GLU A 22 1.68 4.64 10.22
N MET A 23 1.52 5.25 9.04
CA MET A 23 2.08 6.58 8.73
C MET A 23 1.62 7.65 9.73
N LEU A 24 0.34 7.65 10.11
CA LEU A 24 -0.20 8.60 11.09
C LEU A 24 0.37 8.36 12.49
N VAL A 25 0.49 7.10 12.92
CA VAL A 25 1.05 6.73 14.23
C VAL A 25 2.52 7.15 14.33
N GLU A 26 3.30 6.93 13.28
CA GLU A 26 4.72 7.26 13.22
C GLU A 26 5.00 8.71 12.78
N SER A 27 3.97 9.52 12.52
CA SER A 27 4.09 10.90 12.02
C SER A 27 4.92 11.01 10.73
N LEU A 28 4.77 10.03 9.84
CA LEU A 28 5.44 9.95 8.55
C LEU A 28 4.62 10.64 7.46
N GLU A 29 5.25 11.56 6.72
CA GLU A 29 4.65 12.15 5.53
C GLU A 29 4.86 11.28 4.29
N THR A 30 5.95 10.50 4.26
CA THR A 30 6.38 9.69 3.12
C THR A 30 6.91 8.35 3.60
N ILE A 31 6.78 7.32 2.78
CA ILE A 31 7.21 5.95 3.11
C ILE A 31 8.04 5.37 1.98
N ASP A 32 8.87 4.40 2.30
CA ASP A 32 9.62 3.67 1.28
C ASP A 32 8.95 2.35 0.88
N ARG A 33 9.51 1.69 -0.13
CA ARG A 33 9.04 0.37 -0.57
C ARG A 33 9.15 -0.71 0.53
N ASN A 34 10.11 -0.60 1.45
CA ASN A 34 10.31 -1.57 2.51
C ASN A 34 9.19 -1.47 3.56
N PHE A 35 8.77 -0.25 3.91
CA PHE A 35 7.64 0.00 4.79
C PHE A 35 6.35 -0.63 4.25
N ILE A 36 6.06 -0.44 2.97
CA ILE A 36 4.91 -1.06 2.29
C ILE A 36 5.04 -2.59 2.35
N LYS A 37 6.23 -3.14 2.05
CA LYS A 37 6.49 -4.57 2.09
C LYS A 37 6.24 -5.16 3.49
N GLU A 38 6.70 -4.51 4.54
CA GLU A 38 6.51 -4.98 5.91
C GLU A 38 5.03 -5.04 6.28
N ILE A 39 4.26 -4.01 5.93
CA ILE A 39 2.83 -3.98 6.22
C ILE A 39 2.09 -5.07 5.45
N VAL A 40 2.37 -5.21 4.14
CA VAL A 40 1.74 -6.24 3.30
C VAL A 40 2.02 -7.64 3.84
N LEU A 41 3.27 -7.94 4.22
CA LEU A 41 3.65 -9.25 4.75
C LEU A 41 3.04 -9.49 6.14
N ARG A 42 3.02 -8.48 7.03
CA ARG A 42 2.37 -8.59 8.35
C ARG A 42 0.87 -8.85 8.25
N ALA A 43 0.22 -8.28 7.23
CA ALA A 43 -1.19 -8.49 6.94
C ALA A 43 -1.47 -9.77 6.12
N GLY A 44 -0.49 -10.68 5.97
CA GLY A 44 -0.65 -11.96 5.28
C GLY A 44 -0.69 -11.88 3.75
N GLY A 45 -0.32 -10.74 3.17
CA GLY A 45 -0.19 -10.53 1.74
C GLY A 45 1.08 -11.12 1.14
N LYS A 46 1.23 -10.97 -0.17
CA LYS A 46 2.38 -11.46 -0.94
C LYS A 46 3.19 -10.30 -1.49
N VAL A 47 4.46 -10.56 -1.79
CA VAL A 47 5.35 -9.58 -2.43
C VAL A 47 4.75 -9.05 -3.75
N SER A 48 4.02 -9.88 -4.49
CA SER A 48 3.33 -9.48 -5.71
C SER A 48 2.25 -8.41 -5.52
N ASP A 49 1.69 -8.29 -4.31
CA ASP A 49 0.67 -7.31 -4.00
C ASP A 49 1.28 -5.90 -3.85
N ILE A 50 2.57 -5.81 -3.51
CA ILE A 50 3.30 -4.55 -3.40
C ILE A 50 3.33 -3.84 -4.76
N ASP A 51 3.63 -4.55 -5.84
CA ASP A 51 3.65 -3.97 -7.19
C ASP A 51 2.27 -3.45 -7.63
N ILE A 52 1.20 -3.99 -7.06
CA ILE A 52 -0.18 -3.54 -7.32
C ILE A 52 -0.47 -2.29 -6.48
N ILE A 53 -0.07 -2.27 -5.21
CA ILE A 53 -0.19 -1.10 -4.33
C ILE A 53 0.56 0.10 -4.92
N LEU A 54 1.79 -0.10 -5.37
CA LEU A 54 2.61 0.96 -5.97
C LEU A 54 2.01 1.55 -7.25
N LYS A 55 1.13 0.80 -7.93
CA LYS A 55 0.39 1.25 -9.12
C LYS A 55 -0.99 1.81 -8.79
N HIS A 56 -1.38 1.81 -7.52
CA HIS A 56 -2.69 2.30 -7.11
C HIS A 56 -2.76 3.83 -7.27
N PRO A 57 -3.88 4.41 -7.77
CA PRO A 57 -4.00 5.86 -7.99
C PRO A 57 -3.77 6.73 -6.75
N SER A 58 -3.97 6.16 -5.56
CA SER A 58 -3.71 6.84 -4.29
C SER A 58 -2.23 6.84 -3.87
N VAL A 59 -1.37 6.07 -4.53
CA VAL A 59 0.06 6.02 -4.22
C VAL A 59 0.81 6.81 -5.28
N LYS A 60 1.58 7.80 -4.83
CA LYS A 60 2.36 8.67 -5.71
C LYS A 60 3.83 8.56 -5.35
N GLU A 61 4.63 8.11 -6.31
CA GLU A 61 6.09 8.19 -6.22
C GLU A 61 6.53 9.65 -6.32
N ILE A 62 7.41 10.06 -5.41
CA ILE A 62 7.88 11.45 -5.28
C ILE A 62 9.40 11.55 -5.44
N ASN A 63 10.13 10.48 -5.12
CA ASN A 63 11.56 10.34 -5.34
C ASN A 63 11.87 8.83 -5.37
N GLU A 64 13.01 8.41 -5.93
CA GLU A 64 13.41 7.01 -6.09
C GLU A 64 13.11 6.18 -4.82
N ASP A 65 12.10 5.29 -4.91
CA ASP A 65 11.58 4.44 -3.83
C ASP A 65 10.92 5.14 -2.63
N LEU A 66 10.63 6.44 -2.71
CA LEU A 66 9.81 7.20 -1.76
C LEU A 66 8.41 7.49 -2.32
N PHE A 67 7.40 7.18 -1.51
CA PHE A 67 6.00 7.24 -1.87
C PHE A 67 5.21 8.09 -0.88
N TYR A 68 4.25 8.83 -1.42
CA TYR A 68 3.19 9.49 -0.69
C TYR A 68 1.87 8.76 -0.92
N ILE A 69 1.06 8.59 0.13
CA ILE A 69 -0.31 8.08 -0.01
C ILE A 69 -1.30 9.24 0.09
N ASN A 70 -1.97 9.54 -1.03
CA ASN A 70 -3.05 10.51 -1.10
C ASN A 70 -4.19 10.11 -0.15
N LYS A 71 -4.78 11.13 0.49
CA LYS A 71 -5.94 11.00 1.38
C LYS A 71 -7.09 10.27 0.70
#